data_AF-A0A9D9SSZ3-F1
#
_entry.id   AF-A0A9D9SSZ3-F1
#
_cell.length_a   1.000
_cell.length_b   1.000
_cell.length_c   1.000
_cell.angle_alpha   90.00
_cell.angle_beta   90.00
_cell.angle_gamma   90.00
#
_symmetry.space_group_name_H-M   'P 1'
#
loop_
_entity.id
_entity.type
_entity.pdbx_description
1 polymer ?
#
loop_
_entity_poly.entity_id
_entity_poly.type
_entity_poly.pdbx_seq_one_letter_code
_entity_poly.pdbx_strand_id
1 'polypeptide(L)'
;MAEEDTGQERTEQATPRRLERAREEGQVPRSRELNTAAILLAGSASLLMFGQWLATRILDIGRASFALNREEIFDTGYMAIHLGNALERALGMITPIFLLLAVAALLAPAVLGGWLFSAKAMVPKLERLSPLKGLARMFSV
;
A
#
# COMPACT_ATOMS: atom_id res chain seq x y z
N MET A 1 -3.89 -31.11 23.07
CA MET A 1 -4.01 -30.39 24.35
C MET A 1 -3.34 -29.04 24.21
N ALA A 2 -4.10 -28.04 23.79
CA ALA A 2 -3.80 -26.62 23.95
C ALA A 2 -5.16 -26.01 24.24
N GLU A 3 -5.38 -25.65 25.49
CA GLU A 3 -6.66 -25.27 26.05
C GLU A 3 -7.25 -24.07 25.30
N GLU A 4 -8.51 -24.26 24.92
CA GLU A 4 -9.48 -23.23 24.58
C GLU A 4 -9.68 -22.33 25.81
N ASP A 5 -8.86 -21.27 25.96
CA ASP A 5 -9.21 -20.13 26.83
C ASP A 5 -10.17 -19.21 26.05
N THR A 6 -11.28 -19.77 25.60
CA THR A 6 -12.41 -19.05 25.00
C THR A 6 -13.40 -18.71 26.10
N GLY A 7 -13.55 -17.41 26.40
CA GLY A 7 -14.82 -16.87 26.90
C GLY A 7 -14.82 -16.14 28.24
N GLN A 8 -13.71 -15.98 28.95
CA GLN A 8 -13.65 -14.98 30.03
C GLN A 8 -13.17 -13.65 29.45
N GLU A 9 -14.11 -12.77 29.11
CA GLU A 9 -13.80 -11.35 28.91
C GLU A 9 -13.19 -10.84 30.22
N ARG A 10 -11.85 -10.75 30.25
CA ARG A 10 -11.13 -10.20 31.39
C ARG A 10 -11.52 -8.72 31.48
N THR A 11 -12.36 -8.40 32.47
CA THR A 11 -12.89 -7.04 32.74
C THR A 11 -11.82 -6.08 33.25
N GLU A 12 -10.66 -6.60 33.66
CA GLU A 12 -9.52 -5.86 34.20
C GLU A 12 -8.59 -5.37 33.09
N GLN A 13 -8.07 -4.15 33.24
CA GLN A 13 -7.09 -3.59 32.30
C GLN A 13 -5.77 -4.38 32.34
N ALA A 14 -5.12 -4.53 31.18
CA ALA A 14 -3.83 -5.22 31.12
C ALA A 14 -2.76 -4.48 31.94
N THR A 15 -2.00 -5.22 32.76
CA THR A 15 -0.90 -4.65 33.53
C THR A 15 0.21 -4.09 32.62
N PRO A 16 0.97 -3.08 33.08
CA PRO A 16 2.01 -2.42 32.27
C PRO A 16 3.02 -3.40 31.66
N ARG A 17 3.50 -4.37 32.46
CA ARG A 17 4.42 -5.43 31.99
C ARG A 17 3.82 -6.30 30.88
N ARG A 18 2.51 -6.50 30.85
CA ARG A 18 1.83 -7.30 29.81
C ARG A 18 1.73 -6.50 28.51
N LEU A 19 1.47 -5.19 28.58
CA LEU A 19 1.47 -4.29 27.42
C LEU A 19 2.87 -4.14 26.81
N GLU A 20 3.92 -4.06 27.63
CA GLU A 20 5.31 -4.03 27.18
C GLU A 20 5.70 -5.32 26.45
N ARG A 21 5.36 -6.49 26.99
CA ARG A 21 5.60 -7.78 26.32
C ARG A 21 4.84 -7.90 24.99
N ALA A 22 3.58 -7.48 24.95
CA ALA A 22 2.80 -7.48 23.71
C ALA A 22 3.45 -6.59 22.65
N ARG A 23 3.95 -5.41 23.04
CA ARG A 23 4.77 -4.56 22.18
C ARG A 23 6.06 -5.27 21.75
N GLU A 24 6.85 -5.86 22.63
CA GLU A 24 8.07 -6.60 22.25
C GLU A 24 7.80 -7.73 21.25
N GLU A 25 6.63 -8.37 21.29
CA GLU A 25 6.19 -9.40 20.35
C GLU A 25 5.69 -8.84 19.01
N GLY A 26 5.65 -7.52 18.84
CA GLY A 26 5.17 -6.83 17.64
C GLY A 26 3.65 -6.66 17.58
N GLN A 27 2.93 -6.90 18.68
CA GLN A 27 1.48 -6.74 18.76
C GLN A 27 1.15 -5.29 19.13
N VAL A 28 1.14 -4.43 18.11
CA VAL A 28 0.72 -3.02 18.24
C VAL A 28 -0.73 -2.84 17.79
N PRO A 29 -1.47 -1.89 18.37
CA PRO A 29 -2.81 -1.54 17.88
C PRO A 29 -2.76 -1.18 16.40
N ARG A 30 -3.65 -1.78 15.60
CA ARG A 30 -3.81 -1.48 14.17
C ARG A 30 -5.29 -1.30 13.88
N SER A 31 -5.66 -0.16 13.30
CA SER A 31 -7.02 0.05 12.75
C SER A 31 -6.98 -0.15 11.24
N ARG A 32 -7.75 -1.13 10.76
CA ARG A 32 -7.94 -1.32 9.32
C ARG A 32 -8.69 -0.15 8.71
N GLU A 33 -9.72 0.33 9.39
CA GLU A 33 -10.56 1.46 8.92
C GLU A 33 -9.77 2.76 8.80
N LEU A 34 -8.89 3.06 9.77
CA LEU A 34 -8.06 4.26 9.70
C LEU A 34 -7.13 4.22 8.49
N ASN A 35 -6.52 3.05 8.21
CA ASN A 35 -5.62 2.90 7.08
C ASN A 35 -6.37 3.09 5.75
N THR A 36 -7.52 2.44 5.60
CA THR A 36 -8.36 2.59 4.40
C THR A 36 -8.80 4.05 4.21
N ALA A 37 -9.26 4.72 5.27
CA ALA A 37 -9.68 6.11 5.22
C ALA A 37 -8.53 7.05 4.86
N ALA A 38 -7.34 6.87 5.45
CA ALA A 38 -6.17 7.68 5.16
C ALA A 38 -5.72 7.55 3.70
N ILE A 39 -5.70 6.33 3.17
CA ILE A 39 -5.36 6.07 1.76
C ILE A 39 -6.41 6.70 0.82
N LEU A 40 -7.70 6.61 1.15
CA LEU A 40 -8.77 7.19 0.35
C LEU A 40 -8.70 8.73 0.32
N LEU A 41 -8.43 9.35 1.47
CA LEU A 41 -8.24 10.80 1.58
C LEU A 41 -6.99 11.24 0.81
N ALA A 42 -5.88 10.52 0.96
CA ALA A 42 -4.64 10.76 0.23
C ALA A 42 -4.85 10.64 -1.29
N GLY A 43 -5.57 9.63 -1.75
CA GLY A 43 -5.93 9.45 -3.16
C GLY A 43 -6.77 10.60 -3.69
N SER A 44 -7.82 10.97 -2.96
CA SER A 44 -8.67 12.12 -3.30
C SER A 44 -7.86 13.43 -3.37
N ALA A 45 -7.02 13.68 -2.37
CA ALA A 45 -6.15 14.85 -2.34
C ALA A 45 -5.16 14.86 -3.51
N SER A 46 -4.58 13.71 -3.85
CA SER A 46 -3.66 13.60 -4.99
C SER A 46 -4.33 13.95 -6.31
N LEU A 47 -5.59 13.56 -6.52
CA LEU A 47 -6.35 13.93 -7.72
C LEU A 47 -6.66 15.43 -7.76
N LEU A 48 -6.96 16.05 -6.62
CA LEU A 48 -7.18 17.50 -6.55
C LEU A 48 -5.89 18.29 -6.83
N MET A 49 -4.75 17.82 -6.32
CA MET A 49 -3.46 18.49 -6.48
C MET A 49 -2.86 18.28 -7.89
N PHE A 50 -2.93 17.06 -8.40
CA PHE A 50 -2.25 16.66 -9.63
C PHE A 50 -3.19 16.44 -10.83
N GLY A 51 -4.51 16.54 -10.66
CA GLY A 51 -5.48 16.21 -11.71
C GLY A 51 -5.31 17.04 -12.98
N GLN A 52 -5.16 18.36 -12.85
CA GLN A 52 -4.93 19.25 -14.00
C GLN A 52 -3.61 18.91 -14.70
N TRP A 53 -2.55 18.70 -13.92
CA TRP A 53 -1.25 18.32 -14.45
C TRP A 53 -1.32 16.98 -15.20
N LEU A 54 -1.96 15.97 -14.62
CA LEU A 54 -2.15 14.66 -15.24
C LEU A 54 -2.91 14.77 -16.57
N ALA A 55 -4.01 15.53 -16.57
CA ALA A 55 -4.83 15.74 -17.76
C ALA A 55 -4.02 16.39 -18.90
N THR A 56 -3.24 17.44 -18.60
CA THR A 56 -2.41 18.10 -19.61
C THR A 56 -1.35 17.16 -20.20
N ARG A 57 -0.70 16.34 -19.37
CA ARG A 57 0.35 15.40 -19.80
C ARG A 57 -0.20 14.23 -20.61
N ILE A 58 -1.38 13.71 -20.26
CA ILE A 58 -2.07 12.70 -21.07
C ILE A 58 -2.38 13.26 -22.46
N LEU A 59 -2.88 14.49 -22.54
CA LEU A 59 -3.15 15.15 -23.82
C LEU A 59 -1.87 15.37 -24.63
N ASP A 60 -0.76 15.74 -23.99
CA ASP A 60 0.53 15.92 -24.65
C ASP A 60 1.07 14.61 -25.25
N ILE A 61 0.94 13.49 -24.53
CA ILE A 61 1.29 12.17 -25.05
C ILE A 61 0.40 11.84 -26.23
N GLY A 62 -0.92 12.01 -26.11
CA GLY A 62 -1.85 11.75 -27.21
C GLY A 62 -1.54 12.57 -28.45
N ARG A 63 -1.28 13.88 -28.29
CA ARG A 63 -0.87 14.75 -29.41
C ARG A 63 0.43 14.26 -30.05
N ALA A 64 1.44 13.92 -29.25
CA ALA A 64 2.72 13.42 -29.77
C ALA A 64 2.57 12.08 -30.49
N SER A 65 1.67 11.20 -30.02
CA SER A 65 1.40 9.90 -30.66
C SER A 65 0.65 10.03 -31.99
N PHE A 66 -0.11 11.11 -32.20
CA PHE A 66 -0.88 11.33 -33.43
C PHE A 66 -0.26 12.37 -34.39
N ALA A 67 0.77 13.10 -33.95
CA ALA A 67 1.53 14.02 -34.78
C ALA A 67 2.79 13.33 -35.33
N LEU A 68 2.62 12.50 -36.36
CA LEU A 68 3.72 11.82 -37.04
C LEU A 68 4.29 12.69 -38.17
N ASN A 69 5.60 12.90 -38.17
CA ASN A 69 6.28 13.60 -39.26
C ASN A 69 6.62 12.62 -40.40
N ARG A 70 6.82 13.15 -41.62
CA ARG A 70 7.11 12.31 -42.79
C ARG A 70 8.37 11.46 -42.61
N GLU A 71 9.42 12.03 -42.02
CA GLU A 71 10.70 11.35 -41.76
C GLU A 71 10.55 10.18 -40.78
N GLU A 72 9.63 10.30 -39.83
CA GLU A 72 9.34 9.33 -38.77
C GLU A 72 8.61 8.08 -39.30
N ILE A 73 7.85 8.24 -40.38
CA ILE A 73 7.10 7.16 -41.02
C ILE A 73 8.04 6.22 -41.79
N PHE A 74 9.16 6.73 -42.29
CA PHE A 74 10.14 5.95 -43.06
C PHE A 74 11.21 5.28 -42.19
N ASP A 75 11.28 5.60 -40.91
CA ASP A 75 12.16 4.93 -39.94
C ASP A 75 11.39 3.84 -39.17
N THR A 76 11.72 2.58 -39.45
CA THR A 76 11.08 1.42 -38.80
C THR A 76 11.42 1.27 -37.33
N GLY A 77 12.51 1.89 -36.84
CA GLY A 77 12.89 1.87 -35.42
C GLY A 77 12.19 2.95 -34.59
N TYR A 78 11.67 3.99 -35.25
CA TYR A 78 11.14 5.17 -34.58
C TYR A 78 9.90 4.88 -33.74
N MET A 79 9.02 3.98 -34.19
CA MET A 79 7.84 3.56 -33.41
C MET A 79 8.19 2.93 -32.05
N ALA A 80 9.27 2.15 -31.97
CA ALA A 80 9.70 1.54 -30.71
C ALA A 80 10.25 2.59 -29.73
N ILE A 81 11.01 3.56 -30.24
CA ILE A 81 11.54 4.68 -29.45
C ILE A 81 10.40 5.56 -28.94
N HIS A 82 9.42 5.87 -29.79
CA HIS A 82 8.23 6.63 -29.40
C HIS A 82 7.42 5.94 -28.31
N LEU A 83 7.22 4.63 -28.43
CA LEU A 83 6.53 3.85 -27.40
C LEU A 83 7.31 3.90 -26.07
N GLY A 84 8.63 3.76 -26.12
CA GLY A 84 9.50 3.88 -24.93
C GLY A 84 9.35 5.24 -24.25
N ASN A 85 9.43 6.32 -25.04
CA ASN A 85 9.25 7.69 -24.54
C ASN A 85 7.86 7.93 -23.95
N ALA A 86 6.81 7.39 -24.57
CA ALA A 86 5.45 7.49 -24.06
C ALA A 86 5.29 6.73 -22.73
N LEU A 87 5.86 5.54 -22.62
CA LEU A 87 5.85 4.74 -21.38
C LEU A 87 6.62 5.43 -20.25
N GLU A 88 7.81 5.96 -20.53
CA GLU A 88 8.60 6.70 -19.54
C GLU A 88 7.82 7.90 -18.99
N ARG A 89 7.20 8.69 -19.87
CA ARG A 89 6.34 9.81 -19.48
C ARG A 89 5.14 9.35 -18.68
N ALA A 90 4.52 8.22 -19.03
CA ALA A 90 3.39 7.65 -18.31
C ALA A 90 3.77 7.20 -16.89
N LEU A 91 4.91 6.53 -16.74
CA LEU A 91 5.42 6.13 -15.43
C LEU A 91 5.79 7.35 -14.57
N GLY A 92 6.40 8.36 -15.18
CA GLY A 92 6.69 9.63 -14.52
C GLY A 92 5.43 10.34 -13.98
N MET A 93 4.30 10.21 -14.68
CA MET A 93 3.02 10.77 -14.23
C MET A 93 2.45 10.08 -12.98
N ILE A 94 2.59 8.76 -12.89
CA ILE A 94 2.04 7.97 -11.77
C ILE A 94 2.89 8.13 -10.51
N THR A 95 4.19 8.37 -10.67
CA THR A 95 5.18 8.44 -9.59
C THR A 95 4.78 9.36 -8.42
N PRO A 96 4.40 10.65 -8.61
CA PRO A 96 4.04 11.53 -7.49
C PRO A 96 2.77 11.06 -6.74
N ILE A 97 1.78 10.52 -7.45
CA ILE A 97 0.56 9.98 -6.85
C ILE A 97 0.90 8.75 -6.01
N PHE A 98 1.71 7.84 -6.58
CA PHE A 98 2.12 6.63 -5.90
C PHE A 98 2.95 6.91 -4.64
N LEU A 99 3.85 7.90 -4.71
CA LEU A 99 4.65 8.33 -3.57
C LEU A 99 3.78 8.90 -2.45
N LEU A 100 2.78 9.72 -2.78
CA LEU A 100 1.84 10.26 -1.80
C LEU A 100 1.02 9.15 -1.13
N LEU A 101 0.51 8.21 -1.92
CA LEU A 101 -0.22 7.04 -1.39
C LEU A 101 0.66 6.13 -0.54
N ALA A 102 1.92 5.91 -0.93
CA ALA A 102 2.88 5.12 -0.17
C ALA A 102 3.18 5.78 1.18
N VAL A 103 3.38 7.10 1.21
CA VAL A 103 3.54 7.86 2.45
C VAL A 103 2.31 7.72 3.34
N ALA A 104 1.10 7.86 2.79
CA ALA A 104 -0.13 7.68 3.56
C ALA A 104 -0.25 6.26 4.13
N ALA A 105 0.04 5.23 3.34
CA ALA A 105 -0.01 3.83 3.75
C ALA A 105 1.03 3.46 4.82
N LEU A 106 2.19 4.13 4.83
CA LEU A 106 3.22 3.93 5.85
C LEU A 106 2.94 4.71 7.14
N LEU A 107 2.40 5.92 7.02
CA LEU A 107 2.14 6.79 8.16
C LEU A 107 0.84 6.44 8.90
N ALA A 108 -0.22 6.06 8.18
CA ALA A 108 -1.52 5.74 8.78
C ALA A 108 -1.45 4.69 9.91
N PRO A 109 -0.79 3.52 9.74
CA PRO A 109 -0.63 2.56 10.83
C PRO A 109 0.32 3.06 11.93
N ALA A 110 1.28 3.93 11.60
CA ALA A 110 2.22 4.49 12.57
C ALA A 110 1.55 5.44 13.57
N VAL A 111 0.46 6.13 13.17
CA VAL A 111 -0.28 7.04 14.06
C VAL A 111 -0.92 6.34 15.26
N LEU A 112 -1.37 5.08 15.11
CA LEU A 112 -2.02 4.32 16.20
C LEU A 112 -1.05 3.44 16.98
N GLY A 113 -0.15 2.76 16.29
CA GLY A 113 0.72 1.75 16.88
C GLY A 113 2.14 2.22 17.16
N GLY A 114 2.53 3.39 16.65
CA GLY A 114 3.92 3.80 16.54
C GLY A 114 4.71 2.94 15.55
N TRP A 115 5.98 3.30 15.32
CA TRP A 115 6.93 2.40 14.68
C TRP A 115 7.58 1.52 15.73
N LEU A 116 7.26 0.23 15.68
CA LEU A 116 7.84 -0.76 16.56
C LEU A 116 8.57 -1.82 15.76
N PHE A 117 9.90 -1.79 15.86
CA PHE A 117 10.78 -2.78 15.26
C PHE A 117 10.98 -3.94 16.23
N SER A 118 10.29 -5.07 15.98
CA SER A 118 10.46 -6.30 16.76
C SER A 118 11.13 -7.38 15.92
N ALA A 119 12.35 -7.75 16.29
CA ALA A 119 13.05 -8.89 15.69
C ALA A 119 12.26 -10.21 15.88
N LYS A 120 11.55 -10.36 17.03
CA LYS A 120 10.68 -11.51 17.30
C LYS A 120 9.49 -11.59 16.34
N ALA A 121 8.97 -10.45 15.88
CA ALA A 121 7.87 -10.40 14.93
C ALA A 121 8.31 -10.73 13.49
N MET A 122 9.60 -10.58 13.16
CA MET A 122 10.16 -10.92 11.85
C MET A 122 10.45 -12.41 11.67
N VAL A 123 10.49 -13.20 12.76
CA VAL A 123 10.73 -14.64 12.68
C VAL A 123 9.54 -15.32 11.96
N PRO A 124 9.77 -16.11 10.89
CA PRO A 124 8.72 -16.80 10.18
C PRO A 124 8.07 -17.85 11.10
N LYS A 125 6.84 -17.59 11.52
CA LYS A 125 6.05 -18.54 12.31
C LYS A 125 5.36 -19.53 11.36
N LEU A 126 5.84 -20.78 11.32
CA LEU A 126 5.27 -21.85 10.47
C LEU A 126 3.76 -22.04 10.68
N GLU A 127 3.26 -21.76 11.89
CA GLU A 127 1.84 -21.80 12.21
C GLU A 127 1.00 -20.81 11.39
N ARG A 128 1.58 -19.68 10.95
CA ARG A 128 0.90 -18.69 10.11
C ARG A 128 0.88 -19.08 8.63
N LEU A 129 1.71 -20.05 8.22
CA LEU A 129 1.82 -20.53 6.84
C LEU A 129 0.92 -21.73 6.54
N SER A 130 0.26 -22.32 7.55
CA SER A 130 -0.63 -23.45 7.33
C SER A 130 -1.89 -23.02 6.54
N PRO A 131 -2.11 -23.53 5.30
CA PRO A 131 -3.29 -23.20 4.51
C PRO A 131 -4.57 -23.71 5.17
N LEU A 132 -4.50 -24.84 5.89
CA LEU A 132 -5.62 -25.43 6.62
C LEU A 132 -6.09 -24.51 7.78
N LYS A 133 -5.15 -23.94 8.54
CA LYS A 133 -5.46 -22.91 9.55
C LYS A 133 -5.96 -21.60 8.93
N GLY A 134 -5.55 -21.29 7.70
CA GLY A 134 -6.04 -20.13 6.95
C GLY A 134 -7.50 -20.28 6.56
N LEU A 135 -7.84 -21.43 5.96
CA LEU A 135 -9.22 -21.78 5.59
C LEU A 135 -10.13 -21.84 6.82
N ALA A 136 -9.69 -22.52 7.89
CA ALA A 136 -10.44 -22.57 9.15
C ALA A 136 -10.76 -21.16 9.69
N ARG A 137 -9.83 -20.20 9.56
CA ARG A 137 -10.04 -18.80 9.98
C ARG A 137 -11.00 -18.02 9.10
N MET A 138 -11.13 -18.39 7.83
CA MET A 138 -12.07 -17.74 6.90
C MET A 138 -13.50 -18.22 7.11
N PHE A 139 -13.68 -19.45 7.61
CA PHE A 139 -14.98 -20.08 7.83
C PHE A 139 -15.37 -20.22 9.32
N SER A 140 -14.46 -19.92 10.25
CA SER A 140 -14.80 -19.75 11.66
C SER A 140 -15.56 -18.44 11.81
N VAL A 141 -16.88 -18.53 11.89
CA VAL A 141 -17.77 -17.45 12.34
C VAL A 141 -17.62 -17.31 13.85
#